data_AF-A0A257LRL2-F1
#
_entry.id   AF-A0A257LRL2-F1
#
_cell.length_a   1.000
_cell.length_b   1.000
_cell.length_c   1.000
_cell.angle_alpha   90.00
_cell.angle_beta   90.00
_cell.angle_gamma   90.00
#
_symmetry.space_group_name_H-M   'P 1'
#
loop_
_entity.id
_entity.type
_entity.pdbx_description
1 polymer ?
#
loop_
_entity_poly.entity_id
_entity_poly.type
_entity_poly.pdbx_seq_one_letter_code
_entity_poly.pdbx_strand_id
1 'polypeptide(L)'
;MAILWPAFLMAGVLEMLVFALVDPDTLHWFGGTAITLAPSAVYTLAFFVFWLVIAVAGAMSHLLSMPADDLNHPSAPGAPHWPR
;
A
#
# COMPACT_ATOMS: atom_id res chain seq x y z
N MET A 1 -5.13 8.28 -8.84
CA MET A 1 -6.38 7.76 -8.23
C MET A 1 -6.61 6.26 -8.46
N ALA A 2 -6.16 5.67 -9.58
CA ALA A 2 -6.47 4.28 -9.91
C ALA A 2 -5.95 3.21 -8.91
N ILE A 3 -4.92 3.54 -8.12
CA ILE A 3 -4.29 2.59 -7.17
C ILE A 3 -4.70 2.89 -5.73
N LEU A 4 -4.61 4.16 -5.29
CA LEU A 4 -4.89 4.59 -3.92
C LEU A 4 -6.32 4.29 -3.44
N TRP A 5 -7.30 4.44 -4.32
CA TRP A 5 -8.72 4.24 -4.00
C TRP A 5 -9.08 2.75 -3.79
N PRO A 6 -8.81 1.83 -4.72
CA PRO A 6 -9.04 0.41 -4.48
C PRO A 6 -8.13 -0.17 -3.38
N ALA A 7 -6.92 0.36 -3.19
CA ALA A 7 -6.07 -0.04 -2.07
C ALA A 7 -6.71 0.27 -0.71
N PHE A 8 -7.39 1.42 -0.59
CA PHE A 8 -8.11 1.81 0.63
C PHE A 8 -9.25 0.83 0.96
N LEU A 9 -10.04 0.44 -0.06
CA LEU A 9 -11.11 -0.56 0.11
C LEU A 9 -10.57 -1.92 0.55
N MET A 10 -9.51 -2.41 -0.11
CA MET A 10 -8.92 -3.70 0.22
C MET A 10 -8.23 -3.69 1.60
N ALA A 11 -7.70 -2.55 2.04
CA ALA A 11 -7.14 -2.39 3.39
C ALA A 11 -8.21 -2.58 4.47
N GLY A 12 -9.39 -1.97 4.30
CA GLY A 12 -10.50 -2.17 5.23
C GLY A 12 -11.02 -3.61 5.26
N VAL A 13 -11.04 -4.29 4.10
CA VAL A 13 -11.40 -5.72 4.04
C VAL A 13 -10.37 -6.58 4.78
N LEU A 14 -9.07 -6.33 4.58
CA LEU A 14 -8.00 -7.05 5.27
C LEU A 14 -8.03 -6.79 6.78
N GLU A 15 -8.25 -5.54 7.19
CA GLU A 15 -8.40 -5.17 8.59
C GLU A 15 -9.54 -5.95 9.27
N MET A 16 -10.72 -5.98 8.65
CA MET A 16 -11.87 -6.74 9.15
C MET A 16 -11.57 -8.25 9.22
N LEU A 17 -10.93 -8.81 8.20
CA LEU A 17 -10.57 -10.23 8.17
C LEU A 17 -9.55 -10.60 9.24
N VAL A 18 -8.46 -9.82 9.34
CA VAL A 18 -7.38 -10.09 10.29
C VAL A 18 -7.88 -9.98 11.70
N PHE A 19 -8.65 -8.95 12.07
CA PHE A 19 -9.15 -8.83 13.44
C PHE A 19 -10.36 -9.71 13.74
N ALA A 20 -11.08 -10.22 12.73
CA ALA A 20 -12.03 -11.30 12.95
C ALA A 20 -11.34 -12.65 13.24
N LEU A 21 -10.10 -12.84 12.77
CA LEU A 21 -9.31 -14.07 12.94
C LEU A 21 -8.28 -13.98 14.07
N VAL A 22 -7.82 -12.77 14.41
CA VAL A 22 -6.76 -12.47 15.37
C VAL A 22 -7.33 -11.56 16.44
N ASP A 23 -7.41 -12.05 17.68
CA ASP A 23 -7.91 -11.27 18.79
C ASP A 23 -6.95 -10.10 19.11
N PRO A 24 -7.41 -8.84 19.06
CA PRO A 24 -6.58 -7.67 19.36
C PRO A 24 -6.10 -7.66 20.82
N ASP A 25 -6.86 -8.30 21.73
CA ASP A 25 -6.47 -8.47 23.14
C ASP A 25 -5.26 -9.38 23.33
N THR A 26 -4.90 -10.20 22.34
CA THR A 26 -3.71 -11.07 22.38
C THR A 26 -2.43 -10.40 21.87
N LEU A 27 -2.53 -9.20 21.27
CA LEU A 27 -1.36 -8.39 20.88
C LEU A 27 -0.77 -7.67 22.11
N HIS A 28 -0.11 -8.43 22.97
CA HIS A 28 0.71 -7.88 24.04
C HIS A 28 2.09 -7.50 23.47
N TRP A 29 2.53 -6.26 23.69
CA TRP A 29 3.87 -5.82 23.28
C TRP A 29 4.94 -6.78 23.85
N PHE A 30 5.86 -7.24 22.99
CA PHE A 30 6.97 -8.13 23.35
C PHE A 30 7.73 -7.53 24.55
N GLY A 31 7.54 -8.04 25.77
CA GLY A 31 8.40 -7.69 26.92
C GLY A 31 7.75 -7.13 28.19
N GLY A 32 6.45 -7.33 28.45
CA GLY A 32 5.97 -7.40 29.84
C GLY A 32 5.57 -6.09 30.55
N THR A 33 5.32 -4.99 29.83
CA THR A 33 4.53 -3.88 30.36
C THR A 33 3.31 -3.66 29.48
N ALA A 34 2.13 -3.66 30.10
CA ALA A 34 0.87 -3.40 29.43
C ALA A 34 0.92 -1.97 28.87
N ILE A 35 1.34 -1.82 27.61
CA ILE A 35 0.99 -0.64 26.87
C ILE A 35 -0.52 -0.75 26.76
N THR A 36 -1.24 0.11 27.49
CA THR A 36 -2.67 0.35 27.29
C THR A 36 -2.85 1.06 25.96
N LEU A 37 -2.33 0.47 24.88
CA LEU A 37 -2.58 0.93 23.54
C LEU A 37 -4.06 0.67 23.35
N ALA A 38 -4.85 1.76 23.35
CA ALA A 38 -6.28 1.66 23.21
C ALA A 38 -6.57 0.77 21.98
N PRO A 39 -7.52 -0.16 22.04
CA PRO A 39 -7.83 -1.03 20.89
C PRO A 39 -7.99 -0.24 19.58
N SER A 40 -8.54 0.98 19.67
CA SER A 40 -8.64 1.94 18.56
C SER A 40 -7.31 2.29 17.85
N ALA A 41 -6.20 2.37 18.60
CA ALA A 41 -4.88 2.63 18.05
C ALA A 41 -4.32 1.42 17.28
N VAL A 42 -4.65 0.19 17.70
CA VAL A 42 -4.25 -1.03 16.99
C VAL A 42 -5.00 -1.13 15.66
N TYR A 43 -6.31 -0.87 15.67
CA TYR A 43 -7.13 -0.86 14.44
C TYR A 43 -6.61 0.15 13.42
N THR A 44 -6.45 1.41 13.85
CA THR A 44 -5.96 2.47 12.96
C THR A 44 -4.57 2.17 12.41
N LEU A 45 -3.63 1.69 13.24
CA LEU A 45 -2.28 1.34 12.76
C LEU A 45 -2.32 0.20 11.73
N ALA A 46 -3.08 -0.86 12.01
CA ALA A 46 -3.20 -1.98 11.08
C ALA A 46 -3.83 -1.56 9.75
N PHE A 47 -4.88 -0.72 9.79
CA PHE A 47 -5.48 -0.14 8.60
C PHE A 47 -4.44 0.59 7.73
N PHE A 48 -3.64 1.48 8.34
CA PHE A 48 -2.61 2.23 7.62
C PHE A 48 -1.53 1.32 7.03
N VAL A 49 -1.10 0.29 7.77
CA VAL A 49 -0.12 -0.69 7.30
C VAL A 49 -0.67 -1.47 6.10
N PHE A 50 -1.88 -2.00 6.18
CA PHE A 50 -2.50 -2.72 5.07
C PHE A 50 -2.71 -1.82 3.86
N TRP A 51 -3.16 -0.59 4.07
CA TRP A 51 -3.35 0.38 3.00
C TRP A 51 -2.04 0.70 2.27
N LEU A 52 -0.96 0.95 3.02
CA LEU A 52 0.35 1.23 2.45
C LEU A 52 0.86 0.03 1.65
N VAL A 53 0.77 -1.19 2.20
CA VAL A 53 1.26 -2.42 1.54
C VAL A 53 0.51 -2.67 0.23
N ILE A 54 -0.81 -2.53 0.22
CA ILE A 54 -1.64 -2.74 -0.98
C ILE A 54 -1.36 -1.64 -2.01
N ALA A 55 -1.21 -0.39 -1.58
CA ALA A 55 -0.87 0.72 -2.47
C ALA A 55 0.51 0.51 -3.11
N VAL A 56 1.50 0.05 -2.36
CA VAL A 56 2.85 -0.28 -2.86
C VAL A 56 2.78 -1.45 -3.85
N ALA A 57 2.06 -2.52 -3.53
CA ALA A 57 1.89 -3.66 -4.45
C ALA A 57 1.23 -3.24 -5.78
N GLY A 58 0.21 -2.37 -5.71
CA GLY A 58 -0.44 -1.80 -6.89
C GLY A 58 0.49 -0.87 -7.69
N ALA A 59 1.29 -0.05 -7.01
CA ALA A 59 2.29 0.81 -7.66
C ALA A 59 3.39 -0.01 -8.35
N MET A 60 3.88 -1.08 -7.71
CA MET A 60 4.83 -2.01 -8.31
C MET A 60 4.22 -2.71 -9.53
N SER A 61 2.99 -3.19 -9.42
CA SER A 61 2.27 -3.81 -10.55
C SER A 61 2.10 -2.85 -11.72
N HIS A 62 1.80 -1.58 -11.44
CA HIS A 62 1.70 -0.53 -12.45
C HIS A 62 3.06 -0.26 -13.11
N LEU A 63 4.14 -0.15 -12.32
CA LEU A 63 5.50 0.04 -12.83
C LEU A 63 5.91 -1.14 -13.74
N LEU A 64 5.61 -2.37 -13.33
CA LEU A 64 5.90 -3.58 -14.11
C LEU A 64 5.04 -3.71 -15.37
N SER A 65 3.83 -3.16 -15.35
CA SER A 65 2.94 -3.14 -16.52
C SER A 65 3.25 -2.01 -17.50
N MET A 66 4.18 -1.12 -17.14
CA MET A 66 4.55 0.03 -17.96
C MET A 66 5.50 -0.40 -19.10
N PRO A 67 5.23 -0.04 -20.37
CA PRO A 67 6.08 -0.42 -21.50
C PRO A 67 7.51 0.10 -21.34
N ALA A 68 8.49 -0.71 -21.77
CA ALA A 68 9.91 -0.35 -21.69
C ALA A 68 10.26 0.91 -22.49
N ASP A 69 9.55 1.20 -23.58
CA ASP A 69 9.74 2.41 -24.38
C ASP A 69 9.35 3.67 -23.59
N ASP A 70 8.23 3.66 -22.86
CA ASP A 70 7.81 4.80 -22.01
C ASP A 70 8.74 5.00 -20.81
N LEU A 71 9.35 3.93 -20.28
CA LEU A 71 10.32 4.02 -19.18
C LEU A 71 11.71 4.49 -19.65
N ASN A 72 12.16 4.06 -20.84
CA ASN A 72 13.50 4.34 -21.36
C ASN A 72 13.58 5.60 -22.22
N HIS A 73 12.46 6.19 -22.63
CA HIS A 73 12.44 7.48 -23.30
C HIS A 73 12.12 8.60 -22.30
N PRO A 74 13.12 9.23 -21.67
CA PRO A 74 12.91 10.60 -21.24
C PRO A 74 12.62 11.39 -22.51
N SER A 75 11.50 12.09 -22.59
CA SER A 75 11.22 13.04 -23.66
C SER A 75 12.37 14.04 -23.72
N ALA A 76 13.42 13.74 -24.49
CA ALA A 76 14.55 14.62 -24.68
C ALA A 76 13.99 15.87 -25.38
N PRO A 77 14.02 17.04 -24.74
CA PRO A 77 13.55 18.26 -25.39
C PRO A 77 14.48 18.52 -26.58
N GLY A 78 14.03 18.21 -27.80
CA GLY A 78 14.80 18.44 -29.03
C GLY A 78 15.21 17.22 -29.85
N ALA A 79 14.47 16.09 -29.80
CA ALA A 79 14.68 15.03 -30.79
C ALA A 79 14.51 15.59 -32.23
N PRO A 80 15.53 15.49 -33.10
CA PRO A 80 15.45 16.04 -34.45
C PRO A 80 14.36 15.36 -35.26
N HIS A 81 13.44 16.16 -35.80
CA HIS A 81 12.45 15.73 -36.79
C HIS A 81 13.18 15.40 -38.10
N TRP A 82 13.69 14.18 -38.24
CA TRP A 82 14.17 13.72 -39.54
C TRP A 82 12.96 13.60 -40.49
N PRO A 83 13.01 14.16 -41.70
CA PRO A 83 11.99 13.93 -42.70
C PRO A 83 12.19 12.53 -43.31
N ARG A 84 11.09 11.78 -43.48
CA ARG A 84 11.06 10.52 -44.25
C ARG A 84 11.20 10.80 -45.73
#